data_AF-A0A1G2Z8V1-F1
#
_entry.id   AF-A0A1G2Z8V1-F1
#
_cell.length_a   1.000
_cell.length_b   1.000
_cell.length_c   1.000
_cell.angle_alpha   90.00
_cell.angle_beta   90.00
_cell.angle_gamma   90.00
#
_symmetry.space_group_name_H-M   'P 1'
#
loop_
_entity.id
_entity.type
_entity.pdbx_description
1 polymer ?
#
loop_
_entity_poly.entity_id
_entity_poly.type
_entity_poly.pdbx_seq_one_letter_code
_entity_poly.pdbx_strand_id
1 'polypeptide(L)'
;MKRFWVVLSVSLALSIPVLAAPSPTLEFIGAGSDAGSGWTFTATSDTLTFGASLVGAAYGASSDTAVTTPAYVHVPDMVVGGGPGAWTLPGGTIIIADQTRSTVYLTGTLGPGDLMPQGTGATGYTHFLSDITWQTTNNTIGSAVIDDLWANGAADFHLTLSYSPTDFSQILMSPDGSVFNNGLSGSMSIIPAPGAILLATIGVGLSGWLRRRRAI
;
A
#
# COMPACT_ATOMS: atom_id res chain seq x y z
N MET A 1 29.49 23.66 -37.14
CA MET A 1 28.13 23.07 -37.18
C MET A 1 28.08 21.58 -36.85
N LYS A 2 29.08 20.74 -37.19
CA LYS A 2 29.08 19.29 -36.87
C LYS A 2 29.28 18.93 -35.38
N ARG A 3 29.84 19.83 -34.56
CA ARG A 3 30.11 19.61 -33.12
C ARG A 3 28.88 19.79 -32.20
N PHE A 4 27.84 20.45 -32.69
CA PHE A 4 26.63 20.73 -31.90
C PHE A 4 25.72 19.49 -31.76
N TRP A 5 25.74 18.60 -32.76
CA TRP A 5 24.95 17.38 -32.76
C TRP A 5 25.51 16.28 -31.85
N VAL A 6 26.83 16.18 -31.71
CA VAL A 6 27.46 15.15 -30.86
C VAL A 6 27.21 15.37 -29.37
N VAL A 7 27.10 16.63 -28.94
CA VAL A 7 26.84 16.97 -27.52
C VAL A 7 25.39 16.67 -27.13
N LEU A 8 24.42 16.91 -28.02
CA LEU A 8 23.01 16.59 -27.78
C LEU A 8 22.79 15.08 -27.64
N SER A 9 23.49 14.26 -28.44
CA SER A 9 23.40 12.80 -28.39
C SER A 9 24.01 12.20 -27.11
N VAL A 10 25.07 12.79 -26.56
CA VAL A 10 25.69 12.31 -25.30
C VAL A 10 24.89 12.73 -24.07
N SER A 11 24.21 13.88 -24.10
CA SER A 11 23.31 14.30 -23.02
C SER A 11 22.00 13.49 -22.97
N LEU A 12 21.51 13.00 -24.11
CA LEU A 12 20.37 12.06 -24.16
C LEU A 12 20.76 10.63 -23.77
N ALA A 13 22.04 10.25 -23.90
CA ALA A 13 22.54 8.91 -23.53
C ALA A 13 22.97 8.82 -22.05
N LEU A 14 23.15 9.95 -21.36
CA LEU A 14 23.47 10.02 -19.92
C LEU A 14 22.29 10.46 -19.06
N SER A 15 21.13 10.79 -19.64
CA SER A 15 19.85 10.65 -18.96
C SER A 15 19.51 9.17 -18.87
N ILE A 16 20.34 8.41 -18.15
CA ILE A 16 19.83 7.23 -17.48
C ILE A 16 18.68 7.81 -16.66
N PRO A 17 17.40 7.43 -16.91
CA PRO A 17 16.39 7.72 -15.91
C PRO A 17 17.03 7.22 -14.62
N VAL A 18 17.23 8.09 -13.63
CA VAL A 18 17.45 7.61 -12.27
C VAL A 18 16.29 6.65 -12.12
N LEU A 19 16.57 5.34 -12.20
CA LEU A 19 15.59 4.33 -11.96
C LEU A 19 15.03 4.81 -10.64
N ALA A 20 13.77 5.25 -10.65
CA ALA A 20 13.03 5.36 -9.42
C ALA A 20 13.24 3.97 -8.84
N ALA A 21 14.04 3.89 -7.76
CA ALA A 21 14.12 2.67 -6.98
C ALA A 21 12.66 2.22 -6.82
N PRO A 22 12.36 0.92 -7.03
CA PRO A 22 10.98 0.45 -7.02
C PRO A 22 10.30 1.08 -5.81
N SER A 23 9.21 1.82 -6.06
CA SER A 23 8.50 2.53 -4.99
C SER A 23 8.35 1.54 -3.84
N PRO A 24 8.77 1.89 -2.62
CA PRO A 24 8.79 0.93 -1.52
C PRO A 24 7.41 0.30 -1.39
N THR A 25 7.28 -0.98 -1.76
CA THR A 25 6.06 -1.75 -1.65
C THR A 25 6.18 -2.67 -0.46
N LEU A 26 5.19 -2.64 0.42
CA LEU A 26 4.99 -3.62 1.46
C LEU A 26 3.82 -4.49 1.03
N GLU A 27 4.06 -5.77 0.83
CA GLU A 27 3.04 -6.74 0.43
C GLU A 27 2.67 -7.62 1.62
N PHE A 28 1.38 -7.78 1.83
CA PHE A 28 0.85 -8.64 2.88
C PHE A 28 -0.20 -9.57 2.28
N ILE A 29 -0.10 -10.83 2.69
CA ILE A 29 -1.04 -11.85 2.29
C ILE A 29 -1.60 -12.40 3.60
N GLY A 30 -2.92 -12.36 3.72
CA GLY A 30 -3.63 -13.23 4.64
C GLY A 30 -3.49 -14.66 4.11
N ALA A 31 -2.37 -15.30 4.44
CA ALA A 31 -2.05 -16.61 3.89
C ALA A 31 -3.07 -17.63 4.38
N GLY A 32 -3.44 -18.53 3.47
CA GLY A 32 -4.21 -19.71 3.82
C GLY A 32 -3.59 -20.47 5.00
N SER A 33 -4.45 -21.22 5.70
CA SER A 33 -4.15 -22.10 6.84
C SER A 33 -3.56 -21.48 8.11
N ASP A 34 -3.06 -20.25 8.12
CA ASP A 34 -2.72 -19.58 9.37
C ASP A 34 -4.00 -19.12 10.08
N ALA A 35 -4.27 -19.67 11.26
CA ALA A 35 -5.46 -19.38 12.03
C ALA A 35 -5.43 -17.90 12.48
N GLY A 36 -6.15 -17.04 11.76
CA GLY A 36 -6.29 -15.61 12.09
C GLY A 36 -6.00 -14.65 10.93
N SER A 37 -5.55 -15.14 9.78
CA SER A 37 -5.35 -14.36 8.55
C SER A 37 -6.57 -14.50 7.63
N GLY A 38 -7.21 -13.36 7.32
CA GLY A 38 -8.39 -13.33 6.44
C GLY A 38 -9.29 -12.15 6.76
N TRP A 39 -10.47 -12.13 6.16
CA TRP A 39 -11.52 -11.17 6.48
C TRP A 39 -12.81 -11.91 6.78
N THR A 40 -13.70 -11.26 7.53
CA THR A 40 -15.06 -11.72 7.74
C THR A 40 -16.08 -10.63 7.44
N PHE A 41 -17.21 -10.98 6.82
CA PHE A 41 -18.36 -10.08 6.72
C PHE A 41 -19.50 -10.54 7.62
N THR A 42 -20.02 -9.64 8.44
CA THR A 42 -21.20 -9.85 9.29
C THR A 42 -22.38 -9.06 8.74
N ALA A 43 -23.33 -9.75 8.11
CA ALA A 43 -24.46 -9.10 7.42
C ALA A 43 -25.44 -8.38 8.35
N THR A 44 -25.55 -8.75 9.63
CA THR A 44 -26.44 -8.04 10.57
C THR A 44 -25.97 -6.63 10.93
N SER A 45 -24.67 -6.37 10.77
CA SER A 45 -24.04 -5.09 11.09
C SER A 45 -23.31 -4.47 9.90
N ASP A 46 -23.46 -5.07 8.71
CA ASP A 46 -22.73 -4.72 7.48
C ASP A 46 -21.23 -4.52 7.72
N THR A 47 -20.61 -5.32 8.59
CA THR A 47 -19.23 -5.08 9.05
C THR A 47 -18.24 -6.04 8.41
N LEU A 48 -17.20 -5.49 7.78
CA LEU A 48 -15.98 -6.20 7.42
C LEU A 48 -15.00 -6.14 8.60
N THR A 49 -14.63 -7.31 9.12
CA THR A 49 -13.62 -7.47 10.15
C THR A 49 -12.39 -8.12 9.55
N PHE A 50 -11.20 -7.63 9.90
CA PHE A 50 -9.95 -8.08 9.31
C PHE A 50 -9.04 -8.74 10.33
N GLY A 51 -8.52 -9.90 9.97
CA GLY A 51 -7.43 -10.56 10.67
C GLY A 51 -6.10 -9.84 10.48
N ALA A 52 -5.18 -10.04 11.42
CA ALA A 52 -3.81 -9.54 11.29
C ALA A 52 -3.13 -10.23 10.09
N SER A 53 -2.54 -9.43 9.20
CA SER A 53 -1.90 -9.94 7.98
C SER A 53 -0.39 -9.86 8.09
N LEU A 54 0.30 -11.00 7.95
CA LEU A 54 1.75 -11.04 7.97
C LEU A 54 2.32 -10.22 6.79
N VAL A 55 3.34 -9.42 7.06
CA VAL A 55 4.14 -8.77 6.02
C VAL A 55 4.98 -9.85 5.32
N GLY A 56 4.63 -10.17 4.09
CA GLY A 56 5.21 -11.28 3.32
C GLY A 56 6.41 -10.87 2.46
N ALA A 57 6.44 -9.63 1.99
CA ALA A 57 7.56 -9.08 1.22
C ALA A 57 7.64 -7.56 1.38
N ALA A 58 8.87 -7.03 1.24
CA ALA A 58 9.12 -5.61 1.11
C ALA A 58 10.09 -5.33 -0.05
N TYR A 59 9.92 -4.22 -0.76
CA TYR A 59 10.69 -3.85 -1.95
C TYR A 59 10.76 -4.95 -3.04
N GLY A 60 9.73 -5.79 -3.13
CA GLY A 60 9.69 -6.92 -4.08
C GLY A 60 10.62 -8.09 -3.73
N ALA A 61 11.16 -8.14 -2.51
CA ALA A 61 11.96 -9.25 -2.03
C ALA A 61 11.30 -9.91 -0.81
N SER A 62 11.19 -11.25 -0.83
CA SER A 62 10.75 -12.06 0.32
C SER A 62 11.81 -12.14 1.43
N SER A 63 13.04 -11.72 1.14
CA SER A 63 14.16 -11.68 2.09
C SER A 63 14.32 -10.33 2.78
N ASP A 64 13.62 -9.29 2.32
CA ASP A 64 13.54 -8.06 3.08
C ASP A 64 12.45 -8.28 4.13
N THR A 65 12.81 -9.11 5.10
CA THR A 65 12.17 -9.08 6.39
C THR A 65 12.25 -7.62 6.82
N ALA A 66 11.15 -6.88 6.69
CA ALA A 66 11.05 -5.53 7.23
C ALA A 66 11.53 -5.53 8.69
N VAL A 67 11.58 -6.69 9.36
CA VAL A 67 11.89 -6.83 10.77
C VAL A 67 12.53 -8.20 11.07
N THR A 68 13.50 -8.26 11.98
CA THR A 68 14.01 -9.51 12.58
C THR A 68 12.96 -10.28 13.43
N THR A 69 11.79 -9.68 13.64
CA THR A 69 10.61 -10.20 14.34
C THR A 69 9.39 -10.04 13.43
N PRO A 70 8.55 -11.04 13.19
CA PRO A 70 7.43 -10.93 12.24
C PRO A 70 6.52 -9.71 12.50
N ALA A 71 6.32 -8.87 11.50
CA ALA A 71 5.40 -7.73 11.55
C ALA A 71 4.10 -8.04 10.82
N TYR A 72 3.02 -7.43 11.32
CA TYR A 72 1.67 -7.64 10.86
C TYR A 72 1.00 -6.31 10.57
N VAL A 73 0.27 -6.25 9.46
CA VAL A 73 -0.63 -5.17 9.10
C VAL A 73 -2.00 -5.47 9.71
N HIS A 74 -2.51 -4.51 10.46
CA HIS A 74 -3.82 -4.54 11.09
C HIS A 74 -4.70 -3.50 10.42
N VAL A 75 -5.61 -3.97 9.58
CA VAL A 75 -6.63 -3.15 8.92
C VAL A 75 -7.79 -2.94 9.91
N PRO A 76 -8.36 -1.73 10.02
CA PRO A 76 -9.49 -1.49 10.90
C PRO A 76 -10.73 -2.19 10.39
N ASP A 77 -11.60 -2.59 11.31
CA ASP A 77 -12.94 -3.05 10.95
C ASP A 77 -13.73 -1.90 10.32
N MET A 78 -14.48 -2.21 9.26
CA MET A 78 -15.19 -1.22 8.47
C MET A 78 -16.65 -1.59 8.32
N VAL A 79 -17.54 -0.66 8.65
CA VAL A 79 -18.95 -0.78 8.29
C VAL A 79 -19.09 -0.40 6.83
N VAL A 80 -19.59 -1.34 6.03
CA VAL A 80 -19.88 -1.15 4.62
C VAL A 80 -21.14 -0.29 4.52
N GLY A 81 -20.99 0.90 3.96
CA GLY A 81 -22.10 1.80 3.63
C GLY A 81 -22.49 1.70 2.16
N GLY A 82 -23.63 2.28 1.79
CA GLY A 82 -24.10 2.32 0.41
C GLY A 82 -25.03 1.16 0.04
N GLY A 83 -25.03 0.78 -1.23
CA GLY A 83 -25.93 -0.26 -1.75
C GLY A 83 -25.46 -0.83 -3.09
N PRO A 84 -26.24 -1.70 -3.73
CA PRO A 84 -25.84 -2.39 -4.95
C PRO A 84 -25.37 -1.40 -6.04
N GLY A 85 -24.06 -1.39 -6.31
CA GLY A 85 -23.42 -0.55 -7.33
C GLY A 85 -22.41 0.47 -6.81
N ALA A 86 -22.51 0.90 -5.55
CA ALA A 86 -21.54 1.80 -4.91
C ALA A 86 -21.52 1.54 -3.40
N TRP A 87 -20.56 0.72 -2.96
CA TRP A 87 -20.32 0.46 -1.55
C TRP A 87 -19.16 1.33 -1.07
N THR A 88 -19.32 1.94 0.10
CA THR A 88 -18.35 2.87 0.68
C THR A 88 -17.75 2.30 1.95
N LEU A 89 -16.47 2.56 2.17
CA LEU A 89 -15.72 2.21 3.37
C LEU A 89 -15.27 3.51 4.05
N PRO A 90 -15.55 3.70 5.34
CA PRO A 90 -15.23 4.96 6.04
C PRO A 90 -13.73 5.16 6.31
N GLY A 91 -12.90 4.14 6.13
CA GLY A 91 -11.50 4.14 6.54
C GLY A 91 -11.33 3.86 8.05
N GLY A 92 -10.20 4.26 8.62
CA GLY A 92 -9.93 4.08 10.06
C GLY A 92 -8.45 4.04 10.40
N THR A 93 -8.10 3.55 11.59
CA THR A 93 -6.70 3.45 12.00
C THR A 93 -6.06 2.17 11.47
N ILE A 94 -5.00 2.31 10.68
CA ILE A 94 -4.15 1.19 10.25
C ILE A 94 -2.90 1.12 11.12
N ILE A 95 -2.49 -0.10 11.48
CA ILE A 95 -1.37 -0.32 12.38
C ILE A 95 -0.42 -1.36 11.78
N ILE A 96 0.88 -1.10 11.85
CA ILE A 96 1.94 -2.09 11.68
C ILE A 96 2.51 -2.40 13.07
N ALA A 97 2.38 -3.64 13.50
CA ALA A 97 2.75 -4.08 14.84
C ALA A 97 3.19 -5.55 14.85
N ASP A 98 3.59 -6.07 16.00
CA ASP A 98 3.61 -7.52 16.22
C ASP A 98 2.18 -8.13 16.14
N GLN A 99 2.09 -9.45 16.15
CA GLN A 99 0.82 -10.17 15.97
C GLN A 99 -0.23 -9.80 17.05
N THR A 100 0.21 -9.54 18.27
CA THR A 100 -0.65 -9.27 19.43
C THR A 100 -0.88 -7.78 19.68
N ARG A 101 -0.30 -6.90 18.85
CA ARG A 101 -0.26 -5.43 19.03
C ARG A 101 0.41 -4.98 20.34
N SER A 102 1.23 -5.82 20.96
CA SER A 102 2.01 -5.44 22.14
C SER A 102 3.11 -4.44 21.79
N THR A 103 3.65 -4.53 20.59
CA THR A 103 4.66 -3.62 20.06
C THR A 103 4.12 -3.01 18.77
N VAL A 104 3.75 -1.73 18.83
CA VAL A 104 3.34 -0.95 17.66
C VAL A 104 4.56 -0.28 17.05
N TYR A 105 4.77 -0.48 15.75
CA TYR A 105 5.90 0.08 15.01
C TYR A 105 5.49 1.31 14.20
N LEU A 106 4.29 1.31 13.62
CA LEU A 106 3.80 2.42 12.81
C LEU A 106 2.27 2.47 12.90
N THR A 107 1.73 3.68 13.04
CA THR A 107 0.28 3.91 13.01
C THR A 107 -0.02 4.98 11.97
N GLY A 108 -1.08 4.76 11.18
CA GLY A 108 -1.59 5.70 10.21
C GLY A 108 -3.11 5.79 10.23
N THR A 109 -3.63 6.82 9.57
CA THR A 109 -5.05 6.95 9.26
C THR A 109 -5.28 6.56 7.80
N LEU A 110 -6.09 5.53 7.60
CA LEU A 110 -6.62 5.12 6.32
C LEU A 110 -7.82 5.99 5.96
N GLY A 111 -7.77 6.65 4.81
CA GLY A 111 -8.88 7.47 4.31
C GLY A 111 -10.11 6.65 3.94
N PRO A 112 -11.25 7.29 3.66
CA PRO A 112 -12.40 6.60 3.10
C PRO A 112 -12.08 6.08 1.70
N GLY A 113 -12.80 5.05 1.29
CA GLY A 113 -12.66 4.43 -0.01
C GLY A 113 -13.95 3.77 -0.48
N ASP A 114 -13.87 3.16 -1.64
CA ASP A 114 -14.96 2.40 -2.23
C ASP A 114 -14.64 0.91 -2.22
N LEU A 115 -15.67 0.09 -2.09
CA LEU A 115 -15.61 -1.36 -2.26
C LEU A 115 -16.34 -1.73 -3.55
N MET A 116 -15.60 -2.33 -4.48
CA MET A 116 -16.09 -2.71 -5.80
C MET A 116 -16.06 -4.23 -5.94
N PRO A 117 -17.21 -4.91 -5.87
CA PRO A 117 -17.31 -6.32 -6.27
C PRO A 117 -17.02 -6.47 -7.76
N GLN A 118 -16.13 -7.38 -8.14
CA GLN A 118 -15.80 -7.58 -9.56
C GLN A 118 -16.71 -8.63 -10.20
N GLY A 119 -17.72 -8.19 -10.95
CA GLY A 119 -18.52 -9.04 -11.85
C GLY A 119 -19.16 -10.28 -11.17
N THR A 120 -19.32 -11.37 -11.92
CA THR A 120 -19.65 -12.72 -11.40
C THR A 120 -18.42 -13.42 -10.76
N GLY A 121 -17.48 -12.62 -10.26
CA GLY A 121 -16.27 -13.07 -9.62
C GLY A 121 -16.44 -13.09 -8.12
N ALA A 122 -15.74 -14.01 -7.47
CA ALA A 122 -15.71 -14.11 -6.03
C ALA A 122 -14.59 -13.20 -5.46
N THR A 123 -14.49 -11.96 -5.92
CA THR A 123 -13.45 -11.02 -5.45
C THR A 123 -14.01 -9.60 -5.33
N GLY A 124 -13.73 -8.94 -4.21
CA GLY A 124 -14.00 -7.53 -3.96
C GLY A 124 -12.69 -6.74 -3.90
N TYR A 125 -12.64 -5.61 -4.61
CA TYR A 125 -11.50 -4.71 -4.60
C TYR A 125 -11.84 -3.43 -3.85
N THR A 126 -10.85 -2.90 -3.14
CA THR A 126 -10.97 -1.59 -2.52
C THR A 126 -10.19 -0.55 -3.30
N HIS A 127 -10.73 0.66 -3.36
CA HIS A 127 -10.06 1.84 -3.89
C HIS A 127 -10.19 2.96 -2.87
N PHE A 128 -9.10 3.30 -2.20
CA PHE A 128 -9.05 4.41 -1.26
C PHE A 128 -8.61 5.70 -2.00
N LEU A 129 -9.06 6.87 -1.54
CA LEU A 129 -8.85 8.16 -2.25
C LEU A 129 -7.71 9.01 -1.66
N SER A 130 -7.29 8.71 -0.43
CA SER A 130 -6.13 9.28 0.25
C SER A 130 -5.64 8.24 1.24
N ASP A 131 -4.80 7.35 0.75
CA ASP A 131 -4.82 5.99 1.26
C ASP A 131 -4.33 5.90 2.69
N ILE A 132 -3.11 6.32 3.01
CA ILE A 132 -2.65 6.34 4.40
C ILE A 132 -1.89 7.62 4.69
N THR A 133 -2.22 8.28 5.81
CA THR A 133 -1.38 9.32 6.43
C THR A 133 -0.75 8.78 7.70
N TRP A 134 0.59 8.71 7.76
CA TRP A 134 1.30 8.20 8.94
C TRP A 134 1.28 9.22 10.08
N GLN A 135 1.02 8.76 11.29
CA GLN A 135 0.81 9.63 12.46
C GLN A 135 1.88 9.43 13.52
N THR A 136 2.26 8.18 13.78
CA THR A 136 3.28 7.85 14.78
C THR A 136 4.17 6.73 14.29
N THR A 137 5.46 6.83 14.58
CA THR A 137 6.45 5.77 14.36
C THR A 137 7.15 5.40 15.67
N ASN A 138 7.45 4.12 15.81
CA ASN A 138 8.23 3.54 16.89
C ASN A 138 9.05 2.38 16.30
N ASN A 139 9.99 2.73 15.44
CA ASN A 139 10.84 1.76 14.74
C ASN A 139 12.01 1.26 15.61
N THR A 140 11.71 0.72 16.79
CA THR A 140 12.71 0.16 17.73
C THR A 140 13.46 -1.05 17.20
N ILE A 141 12.98 -1.60 16.09
CA ILE A 141 13.47 -2.78 15.38
C ILE A 141 14.44 -2.44 14.24
N GLY A 142 14.62 -1.15 13.91
CA GLY A 142 15.57 -0.70 12.88
C GLY A 142 15.18 -1.07 11.45
N SER A 143 13.89 -1.10 11.15
CA SER A 143 13.34 -1.43 9.83
C SER A 143 13.54 -0.30 8.82
N ALA A 144 14.32 -0.53 7.76
CA ALA A 144 14.44 0.45 6.67
C ALA A 144 13.09 0.73 5.99
N VAL A 145 12.23 -0.29 5.86
CA VAL A 145 10.87 -0.17 5.30
C VAL A 145 10.01 0.79 6.11
N ILE A 146 10.00 0.64 7.44
CA ILE A 146 9.20 1.51 8.32
C ILE A 146 9.77 2.93 8.35
N ASP A 147 11.09 3.07 8.33
CA ASP A 147 11.74 4.38 8.23
C ASP A 147 11.35 5.10 6.93
N ASP A 148 11.35 4.39 5.79
CA ASP A 148 10.95 4.94 4.50
C ASP A 148 9.46 5.31 4.47
N LEU A 149 8.58 4.42 4.95
CA LEU A 149 7.14 4.69 5.05
C LEU A 149 6.89 5.96 5.87
N TRP A 150 7.53 6.07 7.03
CA TRP A 150 7.45 7.25 7.89
C TRP A 150 7.99 8.52 7.19
N ALA A 151 9.16 8.43 6.54
CA ALA A 151 9.81 9.57 5.91
C ALA A 151 9.00 10.18 4.75
N ASN A 152 8.21 9.38 4.04
CA ASN A 152 7.38 9.86 2.93
C ASN A 152 6.02 10.40 3.39
N GLY A 153 5.58 10.08 4.61
CA GLY A 153 4.39 10.65 5.26
C GLY A 153 3.04 10.14 4.73
N ALA A 154 3.00 9.64 3.50
CA ALA A 154 1.84 9.01 2.89
C ALA A 154 2.18 7.74 2.10
N ALA A 155 1.21 6.83 2.02
CA ALA A 155 1.30 5.62 1.21
C ALA A 155 -0.05 5.32 0.55
N ASP A 156 -0.01 4.83 -0.69
CA ASP A 156 -1.12 4.16 -1.37
C ASP A 156 -1.37 2.80 -0.71
N PHE A 157 -2.62 2.40 -0.56
CA PHE A 157 -3.08 1.19 0.11
C PHE A 157 -4.12 0.49 -0.76
N HIS A 158 -3.81 -0.75 -1.13
CA HIS A 158 -4.71 -1.59 -1.90
C HIS A 158 -5.07 -2.85 -1.13
N LEU A 159 -6.36 -3.18 -1.10
CA LEU A 159 -6.89 -4.39 -0.48
C LEU A 159 -7.74 -5.17 -1.48
N THR A 160 -7.46 -6.46 -1.59
CA THR A 160 -8.24 -7.44 -2.34
C THR A 160 -8.84 -8.46 -1.38
N LEU A 161 -10.16 -8.61 -1.45
CA LEU A 161 -10.95 -9.55 -0.67
C LEU A 161 -11.34 -10.70 -1.59
N SER A 162 -10.72 -11.85 -1.44
CA SER A 162 -11.12 -13.04 -2.20
C SER A 162 -12.26 -13.73 -1.47
N TYR A 163 -13.17 -14.36 -2.19
CA TYR A 163 -14.21 -15.26 -1.70
C TYR A 163 -14.32 -16.47 -2.65
N SER A 164 -15.04 -17.52 -2.28
CA SER A 164 -15.46 -18.64 -3.15
C SER A 164 -16.54 -19.42 -2.40
N PRO A 165 -17.61 -19.93 -3.05
CA PRO A 165 -17.82 -20.07 -4.50
C PRO A 165 -18.78 -19.07 -5.15
N THR A 166 -19.42 -18.18 -4.40
CA THR A 166 -20.42 -17.24 -4.93
C THR A 166 -19.84 -15.88 -5.28
N ASP A 167 -20.61 -15.09 -6.03
CA ASP A 167 -20.26 -13.70 -6.35
C ASP A 167 -20.09 -12.88 -5.07
N PHE A 168 -19.05 -12.03 -5.03
CA PHE A 168 -18.77 -11.20 -3.85
C PHE A 168 -19.93 -10.23 -3.52
N SER A 169 -20.67 -9.78 -4.53
CA SER A 169 -21.86 -8.93 -4.36
C SER A 169 -22.99 -9.63 -3.60
N GLN A 170 -23.11 -10.95 -3.73
CA GLN A 170 -24.16 -11.73 -3.03
C GLN A 170 -23.90 -11.80 -1.52
N ILE A 171 -22.64 -11.68 -1.09
CA ILE A 171 -22.27 -11.58 0.33
C ILE A 171 -22.78 -10.27 0.91
N LEU A 172 -22.52 -9.15 0.22
CA LEU A 172 -22.94 -7.83 0.68
C LEU A 172 -24.46 -7.64 0.63
N MET A 173 -25.17 -8.50 -0.12
CA MET A 173 -26.62 -8.47 -0.25
C MET A 173 -27.31 -9.59 0.55
N SER A 174 -26.55 -10.40 1.31
CA SER A 174 -27.09 -11.51 2.08
C SER A 174 -27.94 -10.97 3.24
N PRO A 175 -29.23 -11.34 3.34
CA PRO A 175 -30.14 -10.81 4.36
C PRO A 175 -30.07 -11.58 5.69
N ASP A 176 -29.32 -12.67 5.72
CA ASP A 176 -29.16 -13.56 6.86
C ASP A 176 -27.90 -13.19 7.63
N GLY A 177 -27.92 -13.32 8.97
CA GLY A 177 -26.77 -13.04 9.85
C GLY A 177 -25.58 -14.00 9.71
N SER A 178 -25.37 -14.48 8.49
CA SER A 178 -24.28 -15.30 8.04
C SER A 178 -22.96 -14.55 8.17
N VAL A 179 -21.94 -15.30 8.57
CA VAL A 179 -20.56 -14.85 8.65
C VAL A 179 -19.81 -15.51 7.51
N PHE A 180 -19.27 -14.69 6.62
CA PHE A 180 -18.47 -15.15 5.49
C PHE A 180 -16.99 -14.97 5.83
N ASN A 181 -16.12 -15.91 5.47
CA ASN A 181 -14.69 -15.82 5.74
C ASN A 181 -13.85 -16.32 4.56
N ASN A 182 -12.75 -15.62 4.24
CA ASN A 182 -11.83 -16.07 3.19
C ASN A 182 -10.51 -15.26 3.19
N GLY A 183 -9.68 -15.48 2.17
CA GLY A 183 -8.37 -14.90 1.98
C GLY A 183 -8.41 -13.39 1.75
N LEU A 184 -7.39 -12.74 2.32
CA LEU A 184 -7.12 -11.32 2.25
C LEU A 184 -5.77 -11.14 1.56
N SER A 185 -5.63 -10.16 0.69
CA SER A 185 -4.31 -9.73 0.23
C SER A 185 -4.30 -8.23 0.05
N GLY A 186 -3.14 -7.62 0.20
CA GLY A 186 -2.99 -6.20 -0.05
C GLY A 186 -1.56 -5.76 -0.14
N SER A 187 -1.41 -4.49 -0.52
CA SER A 187 -0.12 -3.84 -0.64
C SER A 187 -0.21 -2.39 -0.18
N MET A 188 0.91 -1.91 0.34
CA MET A 188 1.15 -0.49 0.57
C MET A 188 2.28 -0.04 -0.33
N SER A 189 2.12 1.07 -1.06
CA SER A 189 3.19 1.64 -1.87
C SER A 189 3.42 3.09 -1.51
N ILE A 190 4.67 3.50 -1.40
CA ILE A 190 4.99 4.87 -1.03
C ILE A 190 4.68 5.84 -2.17
N ILE A 191 4.01 6.94 -1.82
CA ILE A 191 3.82 8.09 -2.71
C ILE A 191 4.99 9.05 -2.46
N PRO A 192 5.88 9.29 -3.44
CA PRO A 192 6.96 10.25 -3.26
C PRO A 192 6.39 11.65 -2.99
N ALA A 193 6.91 12.33 -1.97
CA ALA A 193 6.50 13.70 -1.68
C ALA A 193 6.66 14.59 -2.95
N PRO A 194 5.66 15.42 -3.31
CA PRO A 194 5.72 16.23 -4.53
C PRO A 194 6.98 17.10 -4.65
N GLY A 195 7.52 17.57 -3.51
CA GLY A 195 8.76 18.33 -3.45
C GLY A 195 10.01 17.54 -3.81
N ALA A 196 10.04 16.22 -3.55
CA ALA A 196 11.19 15.38 -3.87
C ALA A 196 11.37 15.22 -5.38
N ILE A 197 10.27 15.09 -6.13
CA ILE A 197 10.27 15.06 -7.60
C ILE A 197 10.79 16.40 -8.16
N LEU A 198 10.31 17.52 -7.59
CA LEU A 198 10.75 18.85 -8.00
C LEU A 198 12.23 19.11 -7.69
N LEU A 199 12.71 18.73 -6.50
CA LEU A 199 14.13 18.87 -6.13
C LEU A 199 15.04 17.97 -6.95
N ALA A 200 14.61 16.73 -7.26
CA ALA A 200 15.36 15.84 -8.12
C ALA A 200 15.53 16.45 -9.52
N THR A 201 14.46 16.99 -10.11
CA THR A 201 14.53 17.63 -11.44
C THR A 201 15.39 18.89 -11.43
N ILE A 202 15.32 19.72 -10.38
CA ILE A 202 16.17 20.90 -10.22
C ILE A 202 17.65 20.50 -10.03
N GLY A 203 17.92 19.49 -9.20
CA GLY A 203 19.27 19.00 -8.91
C GLY A 203 19.95 18.44 -10.16
N VAL A 204 19.24 17.65 -10.97
CA VAL A 204 19.73 17.15 -12.25
C VAL A 204 19.96 18.31 -13.24
N GLY A 205 19.03 19.27 -13.31
CA GLY A 205 19.15 20.45 -14.16
C GLY A 205 20.37 21.33 -13.83
N LEU A 206 20.58 21.62 -12.55
CA LEU A 206 21.73 22.39 -12.06
C LEU A 206 23.06 21.67 -12.27
N SER A 207 23.08 20.35 -12.04
CA SER A 207 24.27 19.52 -12.26
C SER A 207 24.68 19.51 -13.74
N GLY A 208 23.70 19.41 -14.65
CA GLY A 208 23.92 19.53 -16.09
C GLY A 208 24.45 20.91 -16.50
N TRP A 209 23.90 21.98 -15.92
CA TRP A 209 24.31 23.35 -16.20
C TRP A 209 25.73 23.67 -15.69
N LEU A 210 26.08 23.21 -14.49
CA LEU A 210 27.42 23.39 -13.91
C LEU A 210 28.50 22.64 -14.72
N ARG A 211 28.19 21.43 -15.22
CA ARG A 211 29.10 20.71 -16.13
C ARG A 211 29.30 21.44 -17.45
N ARG A 212 28.24 22.05 -18.00
CA ARG A 212 28.32 22.86 -19.23
C ARG A 212 29.25 24.07 -19.06
N ARG A 213 29.24 24.72 -17.89
CA ARG A 213 30.11 25.89 -17.61
C ARG A 213 31.59 25.55 -17.44
N ARG A 214 31.93 24.30 -17.10
CA ARG A 214 33.33 23.86 -16.95
C ARG A 214 33.95 23.31 -18.25
N ALA A 215 33.12 23.06 -19.27
CA ALA A 215 33.55 22.52 -20.57
C ALA A 215 33.72 23.60 -21.66
N ILE A 216 33.52 24.88 -21.31
CA ILE A 216 33.77 26.07 -22.13
C ILE A 216 34.93 26.81 -21.48
#